data_AF-A0A3N5HG22-F1
#
_entry.id   AF-A0A3N5HG22-F1
#
_cell.length_a   1.000
_cell.length_b   1.000
_cell.length_c   1.000
_cell.angle_alpha   90.00
_cell.angle_beta   90.00
_cell.angle_gamma   90.00
#
_symmetry.space_group_name_H-M   'P 1'
#
loop_
_entity.id
_entity.type
_entity.pdbx_description
1 polymer ?
#
loop_
_entity_poly.entity_id
_entity_poly.type
_entity_poly.pdbx_seq_one_letter_code
_entity_poly.pdbx_strand_id
1 'polypeptide(L)'
;MTSLRTWGASTRSGPEAPRETGARRPEQIAFDRKELTLILGLYGRKVADGEWRDYAMEFGRDKAIFSVFRRSSEMPLYRIVKDPSLARRQGLYSVVAQGGLILKRGADLTQVLKVLIKAPKLTAV
;
A
#
# COMPACT_ATOMS: atom_id res chain seq x y z
N MET A 1 67.23 -31.95 23.61
CA MET A 1 66.43 -33.01 24.27
C MET A 1 65.34 -32.35 25.08
N THR A 2 64.07 -32.65 24.75
CA THR A 2 62.91 -32.67 25.66
C THR A 2 62.42 -31.32 26.21
N SER A 3 61.16 -30.90 26.14
CA SER A 3 59.94 -31.37 25.49
C SER A 3 58.90 -30.25 25.68
N LEU A 4 57.94 -30.25 24.77
CA LEU A 4 56.64 -29.61 24.81
C LEU A 4 56.00 -29.53 26.20
N ARG A 5 55.34 -28.40 26.49
CA ARG A 5 54.07 -28.42 27.22
C ARG A 5 53.05 -27.52 26.51
N THR A 6 51.90 -28.12 26.34
CA THR A 6 50.71 -27.75 25.59
C THR A 6 50.00 -26.53 26.16
N TRP A 7 49.63 -25.56 25.31
CA TRP A 7 48.58 -24.61 25.66
C TRP A 7 47.21 -25.26 25.43
N GLY A 8 46.52 -25.53 26.53
CA GLY A 8 45.16 -26.06 26.54
C GLY A 8 44.14 -25.01 26.12
N ALA A 9 43.19 -25.45 25.31
CA ALA A 9 41.96 -24.74 25.02
C ALA A 9 41.23 -24.37 26.32
N SER A 10 40.76 -23.12 26.39
CA SER A 10 39.75 -22.71 27.38
C SER A 10 38.61 -22.03 26.65
N THR A 11 37.52 -22.79 26.51
CA THR A 11 36.20 -22.31 26.17
C THR A 11 35.70 -21.45 27.33
N ARG A 12 35.50 -20.16 27.12
CA ARG A 12 34.57 -19.39 27.95
C ARG A 12 33.61 -18.66 27.03
N SER A 13 32.50 -19.34 26.79
CA SER A 13 31.28 -18.78 26.22
C SER A 13 30.86 -17.55 27.04
N GLY A 14 30.94 -16.37 26.43
CA GLY A 14 30.32 -15.16 26.96
C GLY A 14 28.81 -15.16 26.68
N PRO A 15 27.99 -14.51 27.51
CA PRO A 15 26.54 -14.62 27.47
C PRO A 15 25.97 -14.05 26.16
N GLU A 16 25.14 -14.88 25.52
CA GLU A 16 24.32 -14.50 24.37
C GLU A 16 23.41 -13.35 24.78
N ALA A 17 23.64 -12.17 24.19
CA ALA A 17 22.72 -11.05 24.31
C ALA A 17 21.32 -11.50 23.83
N PRO A 18 20.24 -11.15 24.54
CA PRO A 18 18.89 -11.45 24.07
C PRO A 18 18.71 -10.80 22.69
N ARG A 19 18.66 -11.63 21.65
CA ARG A 19 18.33 -11.19 20.31
C ARG A 19 16.93 -10.60 20.42
N GLU A 20 16.83 -9.30 20.21
CA GLU A 20 15.59 -8.55 20.24
C GLU A 20 14.58 -9.30 19.38
N THR A 21 13.61 -9.92 20.05
CA THR A 21 12.55 -10.68 19.39
C THR A 21 11.85 -9.69 18.49
N GLY A 22 12.04 -9.84 17.18
CA GLY A 22 11.53 -8.92 16.17
C GLY A 22 10.08 -8.59 16.49
N ALA A 23 9.87 -7.38 16.99
CA ALA A 23 8.55 -6.88 17.29
C ALA A 23 7.76 -7.01 16.00
N ARG A 24 6.79 -7.93 15.99
CA ARG A 24 5.93 -8.21 14.85
C ARG A 24 5.22 -6.88 14.57
N ARG A 25 5.75 -6.12 13.59
CA ARG A 25 5.21 -4.82 13.23
C ARG A 25 3.71 -5.03 13.03
N PRO A 26 2.84 -4.18 13.60
CA PRO A 26 1.41 -4.31 13.38
C PRO A 26 1.18 -4.40 11.86
N GLU A 27 0.44 -5.42 11.44
CA GLU A 27 0.20 -5.75 10.04
C GLU A 27 -0.57 -4.58 9.40
N GLN A 28 0.16 -3.61 8.86
CA GLN A 28 -0.42 -2.49 8.14
C GLN A 28 -0.95 -3.01 6.82
N ILE A 29 -2.20 -2.68 6.51
CA ILE A 29 -2.77 -3.02 5.22
C ILE A 29 -2.11 -2.15 4.17
N ALA A 30 -1.50 -2.80 3.19
CA ALA A 30 -0.82 -2.17 2.08
C ALA A 30 -1.25 -2.75 0.74
N PHE A 31 -0.97 -1.98 -0.31
CA PHE A 31 -1.08 -2.49 -1.67
C PHE A 31 0.09 -3.40 -2.00
N ASP A 32 -0.17 -4.55 -2.62
CA ASP A 32 0.89 -5.42 -3.11
C ASP A 32 1.51 -4.89 -4.41
N ARG A 33 2.59 -5.53 -4.87
CA ARG A 33 3.32 -5.09 -6.06
C ARG A 33 2.46 -5.08 -7.33
N LYS A 34 1.60 -6.08 -7.54
CA LYS A 34 0.72 -6.17 -8.71
C LYS A 34 -0.34 -5.08 -8.64
N GLU A 35 -0.93 -4.87 -7.47
CA GLU A 35 -1.90 -3.79 -7.22
C GLU A 35 -1.29 -2.41 -7.50
N LEU A 36 -0.10 -2.13 -6.98
CA LEU A 36 0.62 -0.88 -7.23
C LEU A 36 0.95 -0.70 -8.71
N THR A 37 1.35 -1.77 -9.41
CA THR A 37 1.64 -1.71 -10.85
C THR A 37 0.40 -1.26 -11.64
N LEU A 38 -0.78 -1.77 -11.29
CA LEU A 38 -2.04 -1.39 -11.94
C LEU A 38 -2.43 0.07 -11.64
N ILE A 39 -2.34 0.47 -10.37
CA ILE A 39 -2.70 1.82 -9.92
C ILE A 39 -1.74 2.85 -10.54
N LEU A 40 -0.44 2.62 -10.47
CA LEU A 40 0.58 3.52 -11.02
C LEU A 40 0.56 3.54 -12.56
N GLY A 41 0.23 2.42 -13.20
CA GLY A 41 0.03 2.38 -14.66
C GLY A 41 -1.16 3.22 -15.11
N LEU A 42 -2.27 3.23 -14.35
CA LEU A 42 -3.38 4.14 -14.59
C LEU A 42 -2.98 5.60 -14.32
N TYR A 43 -2.29 5.85 -13.20
CA TYR A 43 -1.81 7.17 -12.83
C TYR A 43 -0.93 7.78 -13.92
N GLY A 44 0.06 7.04 -14.43
CA GLY A 44 0.96 7.51 -15.49
C GLY A 44 0.22 7.94 -16.75
N ARG A 45 -0.79 7.17 -17.19
CA ARG A 45 -1.64 7.57 -18.34
C ARG A 45 -2.40 8.87 -18.06
N LYS A 46 -3.01 8.99 -16.88
CA LYS A 46 -3.78 10.19 -16.51
C LYS A 46 -2.91 11.43 -16.28
N VAL A 47 -1.65 11.25 -15.87
CA VAL A 47 -0.65 12.33 -15.86
C VAL A 47 -0.28 12.76 -17.28
N ALA A 48 -0.09 11.81 -18.20
CA ALA A 48 0.17 12.12 -19.61
C ALA A 48 -1.01 12.86 -20.27
N ASP A 49 -2.25 12.54 -19.89
CA ASP A 49 -3.46 13.26 -20.30
C ASP A 49 -3.63 14.64 -19.62
N GLY A 50 -2.77 14.97 -18.64
CA GLY A 50 -2.83 16.21 -17.86
C GLY A 50 -3.97 16.28 -16.85
N GLU A 51 -4.69 15.18 -16.63
CA GLU A 51 -5.81 15.11 -15.69
C GLU A 51 -5.35 15.05 -14.24
N TRP A 52 -4.28 14.29 -13.97
CA TRP A 52 -3.76 14.04 -12.61
C TRP A 52 -2.37 14.66 -12.45
N ARG A 53 -2.03 15.09 -11.24
CA ARG A 53 -0.76 15.78 -10.97
C ARG A 53 -0.02 15.29 -9.74
N ASP A 54 -0.75 14.81 -8.73
CA ASP A 54 -0.16 14.43 -7.46
C ASP A 54 -0.92 13.22 -6.87
N TYR A 55 -0.27 12.51 -5.96
CA TYR A 55 -0.85 11.39 -5.24
C TYR A 55 -0.32 11.26 -3.82
N ALA A 56 -1.11 10.66 -2.94
CA ALA A 56 -0.70 10.28 -1.60
C ALA A 56 -1.08 8.83 -1.33
N MET A 57 -0.24 8.12 -0.57
CA MET A 57 -0.52 6.77 -0.10
C MET A 57 -0.59 6.77 1.42
N GLU A 58 -1.67 6.20 1.95
CA GLU A 58 -1.89 6.03 3.38
C GLU A 58 -2.04 4.54 3.67
N PHE A 59 -1.23 4.03 4.60
CA PHE A 59 -1.27 2.65 5.06
C PHE A 59 -1.73 2.62 6.51
N GLY A 60 -2.96 2.14 6.72
CA GLY A 60 -3.57 2.02 8.04
C GLY A 60 -3.61 0.59 8.55
N ARG A 61 -4.10 0.42 9.77
CA ARG A 61 -4.41 -0.91 10.33
C ARG A 61 -5.60 -1.58 9.65
N ASP A 62 -6.56 -0.79 9.18
CA ASP A 62 -7.81 -1.31 8.63
C ASP A 62 -7.84 -1.27 7.10
N LYS A 63 -7.17 -0.29 6.49
CA LYS A 63 -7.24 -0.03 5.04
C LYS A 63 -5.98 0.63 4.50
N ALA A 64 -5.72 0.38 3.22
CA ALA A 64 -4.79 1.15 2.41
C ALA A 64 -5.56 2.10 1.49
N ILE A 65 -5.06 3.32 1.32
CA ILE A 65 -5.68 4.33 0.47
C ILE A 65 -4.64 4.92 -0.48
N PHE A 66 -4.98 4.97 -1.76
CA PHE A 66 -4.26 5.73 -2.78
C PHE A 66 -5.13 6.91 -3.21
N SER A 67 -4.73 8.11 -2.80
CA SER A 67 -5.43 9.36 -3.06
C SER A 67 -4.82 10.05 -4.27
N VAL A 68 -5.65 10.53 -5.19
CA VAL A 68 -5.24 11.22 -6.43
C VAL A 68 -5.71 12.66 -6.41
N PHE A 69 -4.86 13.58 -6.83
CA PHE A 69 -5.13 15.02 -6.82
C PHE A 69 -4.92 15.65 -8.20
N ARG A 70 -5.77 16.65 -8.50
CA ARG A 70 -5.57 17.54 -9.64
C ARG A 70 -4.57 18.65 -9.33
N ARG A 71 -4.53 19.10 -8.07
CA ARG A 71 -3.67 20.13 -7.51
C ARG A 71 -3.38 19.78 -6.05
N SER A 72 -2.17 20.09 -5.55
CA SER A 72 -1.69 19.67 -4.23
C SER A 72 -2.42 20.28 -3.02
N SER A 73 -3.36 21.22 -3.21
CA SER A 73 -4.15 21.85 -2.13
C SER A 73 -5.66 21.59 -2.22
N GLU A 74 -6.10 20.74 -3.14
CA GLU A 74 -7.52 20.39 -3.30
C GLU A 74 -7.87 19.07 -2.61
N MET A 75 -9.15 18.86 -2.34
CA MET A 75 -9.66 17.56 -1.92
C MET A 75 -9.31 16.50 -2.99
N PRO A 76 -8.95 15.25 -2.59
CA PRO A 76 -8.65 14.19 -3.55
C PRO A 76 -9.79 14.03 -4.54
N LEU A 77 -9.46 13.99 -5.84
CA LEU A 77 -10.42 13.70 -6.91
C LEU A 77 -11.00 12.29 -6.72
N TYR A 78 -10.10 11.35 -6.47
CA TYR A 78 -10.41 9.93 -6.30
C TYR A 78 -9.55 9.33 -5.19
N ARG A 79 -10.12 8.35 -4.51
CA ARG A 79 -9.44 7.50 -3.54
C ARG A 79 -9.68 6.05 -3.92
N ILE A 80 -8.61 5.32 -4.20
CA ILE A 80 -8.64 3.87 -4.37
C ILE A 80 -8.37 3.26 -3.00
N VAL A 81 -9.32 2.49 -2.47
CA VAL A 81 -9.27 1.94 -1.12
C VAL A 81 -9.19 0.43 -1.19
N LYS A 82 -8.28 -0.17 -0.42
CA LYS A 82 -8.22 -1.60 -0.11
C LYS A 82 -8.65 -1.83 1.33
N ASP A 83 -9.75 -2.55 1.52
CA ASP A 83 -10.35 -2.83 2.83
C ASP A 83 -10.61 -4.34 2.98
N PRO A 84 -9.71 -5.08 3.64
CA PRO A 84 -9.86 -6.52 3.85
C PRO A 84 -11.09 -6.91 4.67
N SER A 85 -11.59 -6.02 5.53
CA SER A 85 -12.79 -6.29 6.35
C SER A 85 -14.05 -6.44 5.49
N LEU A 86 -14.06 -5.80 4.32
CA LEU A 86 -15.16 -5.85 3.35
C LEU A 86 -15.00 -6.92 2.27
N ALA A 87 -13.85 -7.61 2.22
CA ALA A 87 -13.51 -8.55 1.14
C ALA A 87 -14.58 -9.64 0.93
N ARG A 88 -15.14 -10.19 2.03
CA ARG A 88 -16.17 -11.25 1.99
C ARG A 88 -17.61 -10.74 1.90
N ARG A 89 -17.84 -9.43 2.05
CA ARG A 89 -19.19 -8.84 2.12
C ARG A 89 -19.53 -8.04 0.87
N GLN A 90 -18.67 -7.09 0.52
CA GLN A 90 -18.96 -6.10 -0.52
C GLN A 90 -17.83 -5.97 -1.55
N GLY A 91 -16.65 -6.52 -1.27
CA GLY A 91 -15.48 -6.48 -2.15
C GLY A 91 -14.29 -5.79 -1.49
N LEU A 92 -13.09 -6.28 -1.81
CA LEU A 92 -11.82 -5.83 -1.24
C LEU A 92 -11.43 -4.41 -1.66
N TYR A 93 -11.85 -3.97 -2.85
CA TYR A 93 -11.46 -2.68 -3.41
C TYR A 93 -12.65 -1.77 -3.66
N SER A 94 -12.44 -0.46 -3.51
CA SER A 94 -13.38 0.55 -3.98
C SER A 94 -12.70 1.80 -4.51
N VAL A 95 -13.40 2.50 -5.41
CA VAL A 95 -13.04 3.84 -5.87
C VAL A 95 -14.08 4.80 -5.32
N VAL A 96 -13.60 5.82 -4.62
CA VAL A 96 -14.41 6.86 -3.99
C VAL A 96 -14.07 8.20 -4.63
N ALA A 97 -15.06 8.93 -5.10
CA ALA A 97 -14.92 10.29 -5.61
C ALA A 97 -14.84 11.33 -4.47
N GLN A 98 -14.68 12.58 -4.87
CA GLN A 98 -14.88 13.72 -3.97
C GLN A 98 -16.26 13.66 -3.30
N GLY A 99 -16.35 14.11 -2.04
CA GLY A 99 -17.60 14.06 -1.25
C GLY A 99 -17.98 12.67 -0.72
N GLY A 100 -17.17 11.63 -0.98
CA GLY A 100 -17.39 10.29 -0.42
C GLY A 100 -18.27 9.36 -1.25
N LEU A 101 -18.69 9.78 -2.44
CA LEU A 101 -19.45 8.94 -3.37
C LEU A 101 -18.62 7.73 -3.83
N ILE A 102 -19.11 6.52 -3.60
CA ILE A 102 -18.46 5.29 -4.09
C ILE A 102 -18.85 5.09 -5.56
N LEU A 103 -17.88 5.25 -6.47
CA LEU A 103 -18.10 5.06 -7.92
C LEU A 103 -18.18 3.58 -8.29
N LYS A 104 -17.34 2.76 -7.66
CA LYS A 104 -17.31 1.31 -7.90
C LYS A 104 -16.73 0.59 -6.69
N ARG A 105 -17.22 -0.61 -6.43
CA ARG A 105 -16.70 -1.56 -5.43
C ARG A 105 -16.67 -2.97 -6.00
N GLY A 106 -15.71 -3.79 -5.59
CA GLY A 106 -15.58 -5.18 -6.04
C GLY A 106 -14.32 -5.88 -5.53
N ALA A 107 -14.22 -7.19 -5.80
CA ALA A 107 -13.07 -8.01 -5.42
C ALA A 107 -11.91 -7.95 -6.43
N ASP A 108 -12.16 -7.56 -7.68
CA ASP A 108 -11.13 -7.39 -8.72
C ASP A 108 -10.75 -5.91 -8.86
N LEU A 109 -9.49 -5.59 -8.57
CA LEU A 109 -8.97 -4.23 -8.68
C LEU A 109 -9.07 -3.70 -10.12
N THR A 110 -8.81 -4.55 -11.12
CA THR A 110 -8.84 -4.14 -12.53
C THR A 110 -10.23 -3.64 -12.94
N GLN A 111 -11.30 -4.38 -12.61
CA GLN A 111 -12.67 -3.96 -12.86
C GLN A 111 -13.02 -2.67 -12.12
N VAL A 112 -12.56 -2.53 -10.87
CA VAL A 112 -12.83 -1.34 -10.06
C VAL A 112 -12.16 -0.10 -10.67
N LEU A 113 -10.93 -0.21 -11.17
CA LEU A 113 -10.20 0.88 -11.81
C LEU A 113 -10.79 1.33 -13.17
N LYS A 114 -11.55 0.46 -13.87
CA LYS A 114 -12.15 0.81 -15.18
C LYS A 114 -13.08 2.03 -15.11
N VAL A 115 -13.68 2.31 -13.96
CA VAL A 115 -14.55 3.49 -13.76
C VAL A 115 -13.80 4.82 -13.92
N LEU A 116 -12.48 4.81 -13.76
CA LEU A 116 -11.61 5.99 -13.91
C LEU A 116 -11.04 6.12 -15.33
N ILE A 117 -11.12 5.06 -16.14
CA ILE A 117 -10.68 5.07 -17.54
C ILE A 117 -11.75 5.72 -18.41
N LYS A 118 -13.03 5.38 -18.18
CA LYS A 118 -14.15 6.07 -18.80
C LYS A 118 -14.44 7.32 -17.99
N ALA A 119 -13.93 8.47 -18.41
CA ALA A 119 -14.21 9.74 -17.75
C ALA A 119 -15.74 9.89 -17.55
N PRO A 120 -16.27 9.85 -16.32
CA PRO A 120 -17.58 10.42 -16.08
C PRO A 120 -17.38 11.92 -16.20
N LYS A 121 -18.05 12.55 -17.17
CA LYS A 121 -18.21 14.00 -17.15
C LYS A 121 -19.02 14.33 -15.89
N LEU A 122 -18.33 14.56 -14.77
CA LEU A 122 -18.90 15.16 -13.56
C LEU A 122 -19.14 16.63 -13.89
N THR A 123 -20.21 16.88 -14.64
CA THR A 123 -20.74 18.24 -14.81
C THR A 123 -21.51 18.52 -13.53
N ALA A 124 -20.91 19.31 -12.63
CA ALA A 124 -21.65 19.88 -11.53
C ALA A 124 -22.79 20.74 -12.12
N VAL A 125 -24.02 20.48 -11.68
CA VAL A 125 -25.20 21.28 -11.99
C VAL A 125 -25.31 22.43 -10.99
#